data_AF-A0A3S0ABK4-F1
#
_entry.id   AF-A0A3S0ABK4-F1
#
_cell.length_a   1.000
_cell.length_b   1.000
_cell.length_c   1.000
_cell.angle_alpha   90.00
_cell.angle_beta   90.00
_cell.angle_gamma   90.00
#
_symmetry.space_group_name_H-M   'P 1'
#
loop_
_entity.id
_entity.type
_entity.pdbx_description
1 polymer ?
#
loop_
_entity_poly.entity_id
_entity_poly.type
_entity_poly.pdbx_seq_one_letter_code
_entity_poly.pdbx_strand_id
1 'polypeptide(L)'
;MSDVVAIKSLVGKNKILKQEIAKVIIGQEEVIDQVLLSIYTGGHSLLIGVPGLAKTLMVNTIASALGLGFKRIQFTPDLMPSDILGSEVLDQNRNFKFIKGPIFSNIILADEINRTPPKTQAALLEAMQERAVTIAGSQYKLDRPYFVLATQNPIEQEGTYPLPEAQLDRFMFAIELKYPSIAEEIQVVKETTSDAKPTIKSLFTPQEILDIQHLVRRIPVPDNVVEYAVKLVNSTRPNQPEASDFVKQFVDWGAGPRASQNLILAAKANAALNEKFSPDIEDVKSVSIGILRHRIIKNYKAEAEGISEEDIIRKLL
;
A
#
# COMPACT_ATOMS: atom_id res chain seq x y z
N MET A 1 4.33 -28.11 -7.87
CA MET A 1 3.18 -28.12 -6.94
C MET A 1 1.98 -27.56 -7.71
N SER A 2 0.78 -28.16 -7.61
CA SER A 2 -0.41 -27.60 -8.27
C SER A 2 -0.77 -26.25 -7.64
N ASP A 3 -1.21 -25.28 -8.44
CA ASP A 3 -1.61 -23.95 -7.97
C ASP A 3 -2.71 -24.03 -6.89
N VAL A 4 -3.59 -25.03 -6.95
CA VAL A 4 -4.61 -25.32 -5.93
C VAL A 4 -3.98 -25.63 -4.55
N VAL A 5 -2.90 -26.43 -4.54
CA VAL A 5 -2.20 -26.80 -3.30
C VAL A 5 -1.46 -25.58 -2.74
N ALA A 6 -0.86 -24.77 -3.61
CA ALA A 6 -0.19 -23.53 -3.23
C ALA A 6 -1.17 -22.53 -2.59
N ILE A 7 -2.38 -22.37 -3.15
CA ILE A 7 -3.43 -21.50 -2.57
C ILE A 7 -3.85 -22.00 -1.19
N LYS A 8 -4.14 -23.30 -1.03
CA LYS A 8 -4.49 -23.85 0.29
C LYS A 8 -3.39 -23.66 1.34
N SER A 9 -2.13 -23.83 0.93
CA SER A 9 -0.98 -23.57 1.79
C SER A 9 -0.87 -22.09 2.17
N LEU A 10 -1.12 -21.18 1.23
CA LEU A 10 -1.13 -19.74 1.47
C LEU A 10 -2.21 -19.36 2.49
N VAL A 11 -3.44 -19.85 2.34
CA VAL A 11 -4.55 -19.58 3.28
C VAL A 11 -4.19 -20.02 4.69
N GLY A 12 -3.69 -21.25 4.85
CA GLY A 12 -3.27 -21.78 6.14
C GLY A 12 -2.17 -20.92 6.77
N LYS A 13 -1.12 -20.58 6.02
CA LYS A 13 -0.04 -19.72 6.52
C LYS A 13 -0.51 -18.29 6.82
N ASN A 14 -1.38 -17.71 6.00
CA ASN A 14 -1.91 -16.35 6.21
C ASN A 14 -2.74 -16.25 7.50
N LYS A 15 -3.51 -17.30 7.84
CA LYS A 15 -4.23 -17.34 9.11
C LYS A 15 -3.28 -17.31 10.32
N ILE A 16 -2.21 -18.09 10.25
CA ILE A 16 -1.17 -18.11 11.31
C ILE A 16 -0.43 -16.76 11.35
N LEU A 17 -0.18 -16.15 10.19
CA LEU A 17 0.43 -14.82 10.08
C LEU A 17 -0.39 -13.74 10.78
N LYS A 18 -1.70 -13.69 10.53
CA LYS A 18 -2.59 -12.76 11.22
C LYS A 18 -2.57 -12.95 12.72
N GLN A 19 -2.57 -14.20 13.20
CA GLN A 19 -2.46 -14.51 14.63
C GLN A 19 -1.11 -14.06 15.22
N GLU A 20 -0.02 -14.17 14.45
CA GLU A 20 1.30 -13.70 14.87
C GLU A 20 1.35 -12.17 14.97
N ILE A 21 0.77 -11.46 13.99
CA ILE A 21 0.67 -9.99 13.98
C ILE A 21 -0.23 -9.50 15.14
N ALA A 22 -1.33 -10.20 15.40
CA ALA A 22 -2.30 -9.87 16.45
C ALA A 22 -1.73 -9.94 17.88
N LYS A 23 -0.54 -10.51 18.07
CA LYS A 23 0.18 -10.47 19.37
C LYS A 23 0.72 -9.09 19.72
N VAL A 24 0.87 -8.22 18.72
CA VAL A 24 1.46 -6.88 18.88
C VAL A 24 0.49 -5.81 18.42
N ILE A 25 -0.25 -6.07 17.34
CA ILE A 25 -1.18 -5.13 16.75
C ILE A 25 -2.60 -5.54 17.12
N ILE A 26 -3.24 -4.71 17.94
CA ILE A 26 -4.61 -4.92 18.37
C ILE A 26 -5.54 -4.15 17.44
N GLY A 27 -6.59 -4.84 16.98
CA GLY A 27 -7.53 -4.30 16.02
C GLY A 27 -6.90 -4.11 14.64
N GLN A 28 -7.48 -3.21 13.85
CA GLN A 28 -6.96 -2.82 12.52
C GLN A 28 -6.88 -3.98 11.51
N GLU A 29 -7.76 -4.97 11.64
CA GLU A 29 -7.73 -6.17 10.78
C GLU A 29 -7.85 -5.82 9.29
N GLU A 30 -8.75 -4.89 8.94
CA GLU A 30 -8.94 -4.42 7.56
C GLU A 30 -7.68 -3.74 6.98
N VAL A 31 -6.98 -2.97 7.81
CA VAL A 31 -5.73 -2.29 7.41
C VAL A 31 -4.64 -3.33 7.16
N ILE A 32 -4.49 -4.30 8.06
CA ILE A 32 -3.54 -5.40 7.91
C ILE A 32 -3.85 -6.18 6.63
N ASP A 33 -5.13 -6.48 6.35
CA ASP A 33 -5.55 -7.14 5.13
C ASP A 33 -5.15 -6.39 3.87
N GLN A 34 -5.43 -5.09 3.79
CA GLN A 34 -5.06 -4.28 2.63
C GLN A 34 -3.54 -4.18 2.44
N VAL A 35 -2.76 -4.10 3.54
CA VAL A 35 -1.30 -4.13 3.47
C VAL A 35 -0.79 -5.48 2.95
N LEU A 36 -1.31 -6.60 3.48
CA LEU A 36 -0.92 -7.94 3.04
C LEU A 36 -1.31 -8.20 1.57
N LEU A 37 -2.51 -7.80 1.16
CA LEU A 37 -2.95 -7.86 -0.24
C LEU A 37 -1.99 -7.09 -1.15
N SER A 38 -1.59 -5.88 -0.77
CA SER A 38 -0.61 -5.08 -1.52
C SER A 38 0.75 -5.77 -1.64
N ILE A 39 1.23 -6.40 -0.56
CA ILE A 39 2.48 -7.18 -0.58
C ILE A 39 2.35 -8.41 -1.49
N TYR A 40 1.25 -9.16 -1.40
CA TYR A 40 1.02 -10.36 -2.19
C TYR A 40 0.77 -10.08 -3.68
N THR A 41 0.37 -8.87 -4.06
CA THR A 41 0.24 -8.46 -5.47
C THR A 41 1.49 -7.74 -5.99
N GLY A 42 2.42 -7.36 -5.11
CA GLY A 42 3.61 -6.56 -5.44
C GLY A 42 3.32 -5.08 -5.67
N GLY A 43 2.19 -4.59 -5.14
CA GLY A 43 1.79 -3.19 -5.13
C GLY A 43 2.48 -2.37 -4.04
N HIS A 44 2.11 -1.09 -3.96
CA HIS A 44 2.47 -0.20 -2.86
C HIS A 44 1.22 0.34 -2.21
N SER A 45 1.33 0.82 -0.98
CA SER A 45 0.18 1.39 -0.29
C SER A 45 0.51 2.77 0.27
N LEU A 46 -0.51 3.61 0.29
CA LEU A 46 -0.54 4.89 0.98
C LEU A 46 -1.36 4.71 2.25
N LEU A 47 -0.83 5.07 3.40
CA LEU A 47 -1.49 5.00 4.69
C LEU A 47 -1.85 6.41 5.15
N ILE A 48 -3.13 6.74 5.09
CA ILE A 48 -3.68 8.02 5.49
C ILE A 48 -4.14 7.88 6.94
N GLY A 49 -3.61 8.71 7.82
CA GLY A 49 -4.03 8.69 9.21
C GLY A 49 -3.29 9.69 10.05
N VAL A 50 -3.81 9.94 11.24
CA VAL A 50 -3.22 10.89 12.19
C VAL A 50 -1.98 10.31 12.89
N PRO A 51 -1.16 11.15 13.53
CA PRO A 51 -0.04 10.69 14.35
C PRO A 51 -0.50 9.81 15.52
N GLY A 52 0.40 8.96 16.03
CA GLY A 52 0.17 8.18 17.25
C GLY A 52 -0.54 6.84 17.06
N LEU A 53 -0.99 6.48 15.85
CA LEU A 53 -1.69 5.21 15.58
C LEU A 53 -0.76 4.00 15.34
N ALA A 54 0.40 3.97 16.01
CA ALA A 54 1.36 2.85 15.96
C ALA A 54 1.77 2.36 14.54
N LYS A 55 1.73 3.23 13.52
CA LYS A 55 2.03 2.90 12.11
C LYS A 55 3.37 2.18 11.95
N THR A 56 4.42 2.73 12.58
CA THR A 56 5.77 2.15 12.56
C THR A 56 5.79 0.75 13.18
N LEU A 57 5.09 0.55 14.30
CA LEU A 57 5.01 -0.74 14.96
C LEU A 57 4.30 -1.77 14.06
N MET A 58 3.19 -1.39 13.43
CA MET A 58 2.43 -2.24 12.50
C MET A 58 3.31 -2.73 11.35
N VAL A 59 3.97 -1.82 10.64
CA VAL A 59 4.79 -2.19 9.47
C VAL A 59 6.00 -3.03 9.87
N ASN A 60 6.66 -2.68 10.98
CA ASN A 60 7.78 -3.46 11.48
C ASN A 60 7.37 -4.88 11.92
N THR A 61 6.19 -5.01 12.53
CA THR A 61 5.61 -6.31 12.92
C THR A 61 5.32 -7.16 11.69
N ILE A 62 4.66 -6.58 10.67
CA ILE A 62 4.39 -7.26 9.39
C ILE A 62 5.69 -7.70 8.72
N ALA A 63 6.70 -6.81 8.64
CA ALA A 63 8.00 -7.13 8.04
C ALA A 63 8.68 -8.30 8.77
N SER A 64 8.69 -8.26 10.10
CA SER A 64 9.29 -9.30 10.93
C SER A 64 8.58 -10.64 10.77
N ALA A 65 7.24 -10.64 10.74
CA ALA A 65 6.44 -11.85 10.58
C ALA A 65 6.57 -12.47 9.17
N LEU A 66 6.82 -11.64 8.16
CA LEU A 66 7.08 -12.06 6.78
C LEU A 66 8.55 -12.42 6.50
N GLY A 67 9.46 -12.21 7.45
CA GLY A 67 10.89 -12.44 7.25
C GLY A 67 11.55 -11.46 6.28
N LEU A 68 11.04 -10.24 6.21
CA LEU A 68 11.47 -9.20 5.27
C LEU A 68 12.27 -8.10 5.98
N GLY A 69 13.29 -7.57 5.31
CA GLY A 69 14.02 -6.41 5.80
C GLY A 69 13.13 -5.17 5.92
N PHE A 70 13.28 -4.42 7.00
CA PHE A 70 12.54 -3.19 7.26
C PHE A 70 13.46 -1.97 7.36
N LYS A 71 13.08 -0.89 6.70
CA LYS A 71 13.67 0.44 6.89
C LYS A 71 12.59 1.50 6.99
N ARG A 72 12.77 2.44 7.91
CA ARG A 72 11.96 3.65 8.04
C ARG A 72 12.74 4.84 7.50
N ILE A 73 12.08 5.65 6.70
CA ILE A 73 12.55 6.93 6.19
C ILE A 73 11.57 7.97 6.69
N GLN A 74 12.03 8.90 7.51
CA GLN A 74 11.25 10.06 7.90
C GLN A 74 11.44 11.13 6.83
N PHE A 75 10.36 11.55 6.19
CA PHE A 75 10.40 12.65 5.24
C PHE A 75 10.36 13.97 6.00
N THR A 76 11.40 14.77 5.82
CA THR A 76 11.56 16.10 6.40
C THR A 76 11.80 17.12 5.29
N PRO A 77 11.59 18.43 5.52
CA PRO A 77 11.75 19.46 4.48
C PRO A 77 13.14 19.54 3.87
N ASP A 78 14.17 19.12 4.62
CA ASP A 78 15.59 19.14 4.26
C ASP A 78 16.09 17.84 3.63
N LEU A 79 15.26 16.78 3.60
CA LEU A 79 15.66 15.48 3.09
C LEU A 79 15.98 15.54 1.59
N MET A 80 17.20 15.12 1.22
CA MET A 80 17.66 15.11 -0.16
C MET A 80 17.44 13.74 -0.83
N PRO A 81 17.35 13.67 -2.18
CA PRO A 81 17.29 12.40 -2.89
C PRO A 81 18.44 11.45 -2.54
N SER A 82 19.66 11.96 -2.35
CA SER A 82 20.82 11.15 -1.97
C SER A 82 20.68 10.46 -0.61
N ASP A 83 19.93 11.04 0.32
CA ASP A 83 19.71 10.46 1.65
C ASP A 83 18.77 9.26 1.59
N ILE A 84 17.95 9.18 0.54
CA ILE A 84 17.02 8.08 0.25
C ILE A 84 17.69 7.03 -0.65
N LEU A 85 18.23 7.47 -1.79
CA LEU A 85 18.79 6.59 -2.81
C LEU A 85 20.18 6.08 -2.44
N GLY A 86 20.91 6.80 -1.61
CA GLY A 86 22.34 6.60 -1.36
C GLY A 86 23.21 7.58 -2.13
N SER A 87 24.49 7.59 -1.80
CA SER A 87 25.48 8.50 -2.38
C SER A 87 26.81 7.80 -2.63
N GLU A 88 27.58 8.30 -3.59
CA GLU A 88 28.98 7.93 -3.71
C GLU A 88 29.83 8.79 -2.78
N VAL A 89 30.65 8.12 -1.98
CA VAL A 89 31.64 8.77 -1.13
C VAL A 89 33.02 8.34 -1.55
N LEU A 90 33.99 9.23 -1.38
CA LEU A 90 35.40 8.95 -1.62
C LEU A 90 35.98 8.27 -0.37
N ASP A 91 36.57 7.09 -0.53
CA ASP A 91 37.24 6.40 0.57
C ASP A 91 38.64 7.00 0.87
N GLN A 92 39.31 6.49 1.90
CA GLN A 92 40.66 6.93 2.29
C GLN A 92 41.71 6.71 1.19
N ASN A 93 41.45 5.79 0.25
CA ASN A 93 42.32 5.46 -0.87
C ASN A 93 41.95 6.23 -2.16
N ARG A 94 41.05 7.22 -2.06
CA ARG A 94 40.50 7.98 -3.19
C ARG A 94 39.70 7.16 -4.21
N ASN A 95 39.15 6.03 -3.79
CA ASN A 95 38.19 5.27 -4.61
C ASN A 95 36.77 5.74 -4.31
N PHE A 96 35.95 5.87 -5.36
CA PHE A 96 34.52 6.11 -5.20
C PHE A 96 33.84 4.82 -4.74
N LYS A 97 33.12 4.89 -3.61
CA LYS A 97 32.33 3.79 -3.05
C LYS A 97 30.89 4.23 -2.90
N PHE A 98 29.97 3.46 -3.47
CA PHE A 98 28.55 3.67 -3.28
C PHE A 98 28.11 3.20 -1.88
N ILE A 99 27.50 4.10 -1.12
CA ILE A 99 26.80 3.80 0.13
C ILE A 99 25.31 3.71 -0.19
N LYS A 100 24.77 2.50 -0.06
CA LYS A 100 23.34 2.22 -0.25
C LYS A 100 22.50 3.03 0.73
N GLY A 101 21.52 3.75 0.20
CA GLY A 101 20.52 4.45 1.01
C GLY A 101 19.51 3.50 1.67
N PRO A 102 18.61 4.03 2.50
CA PRO A 102 17.60 3.25 3.22
C PRO A 102 16.60 2.52 2.30
N ILE A 103 16.46 2.90 1.03
CA ILE A 103 15.59 2.17 0.08
C ILE A 103 16.09 0.76 -0.24
N PHE A 104 17.33 0.39 0.09
CA PHE A 104 17.83 -0.96 -0.11
C PHE A 104 17.35 -1.86 1.04
N SER A 105 16.06 -2.17 1.03
CA SER A 105 15.40 -3.12 1.92
C SER A 105 14.13 -3.66 1.26
N ASN A 106 13.48 -4.65 1.87
CA ASN A 106 12.26 -5.24 1.32
C ASN A 106 11.02 -4.39 1.60
N ILE A 107 10.89 -3.87 2.82
CA ILE A 107 9.78 -3.02 3.26
C ILE A 107 10.32 -1.66 3.67
N ILE A 108 9.83 -0.62 3.00
CA ILE A 108 10.13 0.77 3.31
C ILE A 108 8.89 1.44 3.87
N LEU A 109 8.99 1.98 5.09
CA LEU A 109 8.04 2.94 5.62
C LEU A 109 8.53 4.36 5.28
N ALA A 110 7.87 5.02 4.34
CA ALA A 110 8.11 6.40 3.97
C ALA A 110 7.14 7.29 4.76
N ASP A 111 7.56 7.70 5.95
CA ASP A 111 6.70 8.42 6.90
C ASP A 111 6.62 9.90 6.54
N GLU A 112 5.40 10.44 6.45
CA GLU A 112 5.10 11.84 6.15
C GLU A 112 5.65 12.31 4.80
N ILE A 113 5.42 11.51 3.74
CA ILE A 113 5.96 11.77 2.40
C ILE A 113 5.62 13.18 1.86
N ASN A 114 4.53 13.76 2.32
CA ASN A 114 4.10 15.11 1.99
C ASN A 114 4.90 16.23 2.69
N ARG A 115 5.91 15.95 3.53
CA ARG A 115 6.73 16.99 4.20
C ARG A 115 8.03 17.35 3.48
N THR A 116 8.33 16.71 2.35
CA THR A 116 9.56 16.94 1.58
C THR A 116 9.26 17.48 0.19
N PRO A 117 10.13 18.31 -0.42
CA PRO A 117 9.93 18.84 -1.76
C PRO A 117 9.72 17.76 -2.85
N PRO A 118 9.04 18.12 -3.97
CA PRO A 118 8.69 17.17 -5.04
C PRO A 118 9.85 16.38 -5.63
N LYS A 119 11.07 16.94 -5.63
CA LYS A 119 12.26 16.27 -6.18
C LYS A 119 12.63 15.00 -5.39
N THR A 120 12.54 15.05 -4.07
CA THR A 120 12.86 13.90 -3.21
C THR A 120 11.71 12.89 -3.20
N GLN A 121 10.46 13.36 -3.25
CA GLN A 121 9.29 12.49 -3.47
C GLN A 121 9.44 11.69 -4.78
N ALA A 122 9.79 12.38 -5.87
CA ALA A 122 10.00 11.75 -7.17
C ALA A 122 11.09 10.67 -7.14
N ALA A 123 12.18 10.88 -6.41
CA ALA A 123 13.25 9.89 -6.27
C ALA A 123 12.75 8.56 -5.67
N LEU A 124 11.92 8.61 -4.61
CA LEU A 124 11.31 7.40 -4.04
C LEU A 124 10.33 6.76 -5.02
N LEU A 125 9.48 7.56 -5.68
CA LEU A 125 8.47 7.06 -6.62
C LEU A 125 9.07 6.45 -7.88
N GLU A 126 10.21 6.96 -8.34
CA GLU A 126 11.00 6.37 -9.43
C GLU A 126 11.57 5.02 -9.00
N ALA A 127 12.17 4.93 -7.81
CA ALA A 127 12.66 3.66 -7.27
C ALA A 127 11.52 2.63 -7.11
N MET A 128 10.32 3.07 -6.72
CA MET A 128 9.12 2.24 -6.70
C MET A 128 8.79 1.71 -8.10
N GLN A 129 8.76 2.56 -9.12
CA GLN A 129 8.36 2.14 -10.47
C GLN A 129 9.42 1.24 -11.14
N GLU A 130 10.68 1.65 -11.09
CA GLU A 130 11.78 1.03 -11.83
C GLU A 130 12.37 -0.20 -11.12
N ARG A 131 12.10 -0.38 -9.82
CA ARG A 131 12.70 -1.44 -8.98
C ARG A 131 14.24 -1.43 -8.99
N ALA A 132 14.82 -0.30 -9.35
CA ALA A 132 16.25 -0.06 -9.46
C ALA A 132 16.50 1.46 -9.38
N VAL A 133 17.73 1.84 -9.08
CA VAL A 133 18.16 3.25 -9.05
C VAL A 133 19.48 3.39 -9.78
N THR A 134 19.69 4.54 -10.41
CA THR A 134 20.95 4.85 -11.10
C THR A 134 21.69 5.92 -10.33
N ILE A 135 22.89 5.58 -9.85
CA ILE A 135 23.75 6.50 -9.09
C ILE A 135 25.10 6.55 -9.81
N ALA A 136 25.53 7.77 -10.16
CA ALA A 136 26.78 8.03 -10.88
C ALA A 136 26.97 7.18 -12.16
N GLY A 137 25.88 6.94 -12.91
CA GLY A 137 25.90 6.15 -14.15
C GLY A 137 25.88 4.63 -13.95
N SER A 138 25.91 4.14 -12.71
CA SER A 138 25.77 2.72 -12.38
C SER A 138 24.36 2.39 -11.89
N GLN A 139 23.77 1.33 -12.43
CA GLN A 139 22.43 0.88 -12.04
C GLN A 139 22.50 -0.14 -10.90
N TYR A 140 21.73 0.09 -9.84
CA TYR A 140 21.63 -0.78 -8.67
C TYR A 140 20.20 -1.29 -8.53
N LYS A 141 20.02 -2.61 -8.51
CA LYS A 141 18.70 -3.24 -8.31
C LYS A 141 18.31 -3.22 -6.83
N LEU A 142 17.02 -3.01 -6.57
CA LEU A 142 16.45 -3.11 -5.23
C LEU A 142 16.17 -4.57 -4.87
N ASP A 143 16.20 -4.86 -3.57
CA ASP A 143 15.92 -6.19 -3.04
C ASP A 143 14.46 -6.57 -3.31
N ARG A 144 14.21 -7.86 -3.59
CA ARG A 144 12.87 -8.37 -3.92
C ARG A 144 12.42 -9.37 -2.85
N PRO A 145 11.14 -9.35 -2.43
CA PRO A 145 10.08 -8.41 -2.81
C PRO A 145 10.38 -6.98 -2.32
N TYR A 146 9.85 -5.99 -3.03
CA TYR A 146 10.01 -4.57 -2.71
C TYR A 146 8.66 -3.90 -2.52
N PHE A 147 8.39 -3.48 -1.29
CA PHE A 147 7.15 -2.86 -0.85
C PHE A 147 7.45 -1.53 -0.17
N VAL A 148 6.59 -0.54 -0.44
CA VAL A 148 6.68 0.80 0.13
C VAL A 148 5.31 1.12 0.68
N LEU A 149 5.28 1.42 1.98
CA LEU A 149 4.14 2.04 2.63
C LEU A 149 4.49 3.51 2.87
N ALA A 150 3.88 4.40 2.10
CA ALA A 150 4.02 5.83 2.35
C ALA A 150 2.93 6.28 3.31
N THR A 151 3.21 7.20 4.23
CA THR A 151 2.19 7.78 5.10
C THR A 151 1.94 9.25 4.74
N GLN A 152 0.71 9.68 4.90
CA GLN A 152 0.32 11.08 4.84
C GLN A 152 -0.45 11.44 6.11
N ASN A 153 -0.10 12.59 6.69
CA ASN A 153 -0.85 13.18 7.79
C ASN A 153 -1.84 14.20 7.19
N PRO A 154 -3.17 13.97 7.31
CA PRO A 154 -4.16 14.86 6.72
C PRO A 154 -4.36 16.18 7.47
N ILE A 155 -3.86 16.29 8.72
CA ILE A 155 -4.11 17.47 9.58
C ILE A 155 -3.07 18.57 9.36
N GLU A 156 -1.81 18.20 9.04
CA GLU A 156 -0.73 19.17 8.87
C GLU A 156 -0.86 19.89 7.51
N GLN A 157 -1.20 21.17 7.54
CA GLN A 157 -1.29 22.01 6.33
C GLN A 157 -0.02 22.86 6.10
N GLU A 158 0.71 23.22 7.16
CA GLU A 158 1.92 24.04 7.03
C GLU A 158 3.14 23.20 6.61
N GLY A 159 3.89 23.70 5.63
CA GLY A 159 5.14 23.07 5.18
C GLY A 159 4.95 21.74 4.47
N THR A 160 3.75 21.47 3.92
CA THR A 160 3.46 20.26 3.16
C THR A 160 3.43 20.50 1.65
N TYR A 161 3.86 19.48 0.91
CA TYR A 161 3.89 19.37 -0.54
C TYR A 161 2.99 18.18 -0.91
N PRO A 162 1.72 18.40 -1.29
CA PRO A 162 0.83 17.31 -1.66
C PRO A 162 1.39 16.55 -2.86
N LEU A 163 1.21 15.23 -2.84
CA LEU A 163 1.56 14.39 -3.99
C LEU A 163 0.56 14.68 -5.12
N PRO A 164 1.01 15.05 -6.33
CA PRO A 164 0.16 15.11 -7.50
C PRO A 164 -0.54 13.78 -7.76
N GLU A 165 -1.68 13.80 -8.43
CA GLU A 165 -2.55 12.64 -8.66
C GLU A 165 -1.86 11.58 -9.50
N ALA A 166 -1.04 12.02 -10.47
CA ALA A 166 -0.18 11.12 -11.24
C ALA A 166 0.84 10.35 -10.37
N GLN A 167 1.20 10.90 -9.21
CA GLN A 167 2.07 10.25 -8.22
C GLN A 167 1.27 9.34 -7.30
N LEU A 168 0.13 9.79 -6.80
CA LEU A 168 -0.80 8.99 -6.00
C LEU A 168 -1.23 7.71 -6.74
N ASP A 169 -1.48 7.79 -8.05
CA ASP A 169 -1.91 6.65 -8.87
C ASP A 169 -0.89 5.49 -8.91
N ARG A 170 0.39 5.75 -8.54
CA ARG A 170 1.42 4.69 -8.40
C ARG A 170 1.21 3.80 -7.18
N PHE A 171 0.45 4.26 -6.18
CA PHE A 171 0.07 3.44 -5.04
C PHE A 171 -1.14 2.58 -5.40
N MET A 172 -1.09 1.30 -5.09
CA MET A 172 -2.19 0.36 -5.33
C MET A 172 -3.38 0.70 -4.45
N PHE A 173 -3.15 0.80 -3.13
CA PHE A 173 -4.15 1.11 -2.13
C PHE A 173 -3.89 2.47 -1.47
N ALA A 174 -4.96 3.20 -1.15
CA ALA A 174 -5.00 4.22 -0.10
C ALA A 174 -5.83 3.68 1.07
N ILE A 175 -5.12 3.38 2.15
CA ILE A 175 -5.61 2.73 3.35
C ILE A 175 -5.82 3.82 4.40
N GLU A 176 -7.02 3.90 4.94
CA GLU A 176 -7.33 4.84 6.03
C GLU A 176 -7.16 4.15 7.37
N LEU A 177 -6.39 4.79 8.25
CA LEU A 177 -6.16 4.33 9.62
C LEU A 177 -7.00 5.19 10.57
N LYS A 178 -8.01 4.57 11.17
CA LYS A 178 -8.91 5.21 12.14
C LYS A 178 -8.41 4.97 13.56
N TYR A 179 -8.84 5.82 14.49
CA TYR A 179 -8.63 5.57 15.91
C TYR A 179 -9.21 4.21 16.30
N PRO A 180 -8.53 3.44 17.18
CA PRO A 180 -9.09 2.21 17.73
C PRO A 180 -10.38 2.52 18.49
N SER A 181 -11.26 1.54 18.59
CA SER A 181 -12.37 1.58 19.54
C SER A 181 -11.84 1.66 20.98
N ILE A 182 -12.67 2.13 21.91
CA ILE A 182 -12.30 2.21 23.34
C ILE A 182 -11.82 0.84 23.85
N ALA A 183 -12.46 -0.26 23.42
CA ALA A 183 -12.09 -1.61 23.84
C ALA A 183 -10.69 -2.00 23.33
N GLU A 184 -10.40 -1.73 22.06
CA GLU A 184 -9.08 -1.95 21.46
C GLU A 184 -8.02 -1.05 22.12
N GLU A 185 -8.34 0.23 22.36
CA GLU A 185 -7.42 1.18 23.01
C GLU A 185 -7.08 0.77 24.43
N ILE A 186 -8.05 0.30 25.21
CA ILE A 186 -7.81 -0.28 26.55
C ILE A 186 -6.83 -1.45 26.47
N GLN A 187 -6.96 -2.32 25.48
CA GLN A 187 -6.05 -3.44 25.30
C GLN A 187 -4.66 -2.97 24.87
N VAL A 188 -4.56 -1.97 23.98
CA VAL A 188 -3.28 -1.36 23.57
C VAL A 188 -2.57 -0.79 24.77
N VAL A 189 -3.27 -0.05 25.63
CA VAL A 189 -2.70 0.51 26.86
C VAL A 189 -2.21 -0.61 27.78
N LYS A 190 -2.99 -1.68 28.01
CA LYS A 190 -2.58 -2.80 28.85
C LYS A 190 -1.33 -3.52 28.34
N GLU A 191 -1.24 -3.77 27.04
CA GLU A 191 -0.11 -4.52 26.46
C GLU A 191 1.15 -3.66 26.39
N THR A 192 1.03 -2.40 25.99
CA THR A 192 2.17 -1.48 25.83
C THR A 192 2.73 -0.95 27.14
N THR A 193 1.96 -0.96 28.23
CA THR A 193 2.42 -0.57 29.57
C THR A 193 2.96 -1.73 30.41
N SER A 194 3.05 -2.93 29.82
CA SER A 194 3.68 -4.10 30.44
C SER A 194 5.14 -4.25 30.00
N ASP A 195 5.99 -4.83 30.86
CA ASP A 195 7.40 -5.13 30.51
C ASP A 195 7.53 -6.29 29.51
N ALA A 196 6.44 -7.02 29.24
CA ALA A 196 6.44 -8.17 28.35
C ALA A 196 6.43 -7.72 26.88
N LYS A 197 7.55 -7.92 26.18
CA LYS A 197 7.62 -7.71 24.73
C LYS A 197 7.37 -9.00 23.98
N PRO A 198 6.23 -9.17 23.30
CA PRO A 198 6.00 -10.33 22.45
C PRO A 198 7.07 -10.42 21.37
N THR A 199 7.64 -11.61 21.18
CA THR A 199 8.60 -11.88 20.12
C THR A 199 7.87 -12.43 18.91
N ILE A 200 8.00 -11.75 17.76
CA ILE A 200 7.42 -12.17 16.49
C ILE A 200 8.28 -13.25 15.84
N LYS A 201 7.64 -14.35 15.43
CA LYS A 201 8.29 -15.39 14.63
C LYS A 201 8.12 -15.11 13.15
N SER A 202 9.20 -15.26 12.38
CA SER A 202 9.15 -15.22 10.92
C SER A 202 8.48 -16.49 10.39
N LEU A 203 7.41 -16.33 9.61
CA LEU A 203 6.61 -17.42 9.04
C LEU A 203 6.82 -17.61 7.53
N PHE A 204 7.43 -16.62 6.90
CA PHE A 204 7.76 -16.60 5.48
C PHE A 204 9.23 -16.27 5.26
N THR A 205 9.65 -16.47 4.02
CA THR A 205 10.93 -16.02 3.47
C THR A 205 10.67 -15.08 2.29
N PRO A 206 11.64 -14.21 1.91
CA PRO A 206 11.51 -13.34 0.74
C PRO A 206 11.12 -14.10 -0.54
N GLN A 207 11.67 -15.30 -0.75
CA GLN A 207 11.37 -16.11 -1.93
C GLN A 207 9.91 -16.60 -1.93
N GLU A 208 9.37 -17.03 -0.79
CA GLU A 208 7.96 -17.46 -0.71
C GLU A 208 7.00 -16.31 -1.04
N ILE A 209 7.31 -15.08 -0.64
CA ILE A 209 6.50 -13.90 -1.00
C ILE A 209 6.52 -13.65 -2.51
N LEU A 210 7.67 -13.83 -3.16
CA LEU A 210 7.76 -13.74 -4.62
C LEU A 210 6.96 -14.84 -5.31
N ASP A 211 7.02 -16.07 -4.80
CA ASP A 211 6.26 -17.20 -5.32
C ASP A 211 4.74 -16.94 -5.19
N ILE A 212 4.30 -16.33 -4.09
CA ILE A 212 2.92 -15.88 -3.89
C ILE A 212 2.53 -14.80 -4.91
N GLN A 213 3.38 -13.80 -5.14
CA GLN A 213 3.14 -12.77 -6.16
C GLN A 213 2.97 -13.37 -7.56
N HIS A 214 3.77 -14.37 -7.90
CA HIS A 214 3.64 -15.11 -9.15
C HIS A 214 2.37 -15.97 -9.20
N LEU A 215 2.02 -16.63 -8.09
CA LEU A 215 0.80 -17.42 -7.97
C LEU A 215 -0.46 -16.56 -8.19
N VAL A 216 -0.57 -15.41 -7.50
CA VAL A 216 -1.70 -14.49 -7.63
C VAL A 216 -1.90 -14.06 -9.09
N ARG A 217 -0.81 -13.79 -9.83
CA ARG A 217 -0.90 -13.42 -11.25
C ARG A 217 -1.48 -14.53 -12.14
N ARG A 218 -1.19 -15.79 -11.83
CA ARG A 218 -1.65 -16.98 -12.59
C ARG A 218 -3.12 -17.33 -12.35
N ILE A 219 -3.74 -16.82 -11.28
CA ILE A 219 -5.16 -17.08 -11.00
C ILE A 219 -6.01 -16.62 -12.19
N PRO A 220 -6.81 -17.50 -12.81
CA PRO A 220 -7.69 -17.12 -13.92
C PRO A 220 -8.77 -16.15 -13.43
N VAL A 221 -9.24 -15.29 -14.32
CA VAL A 221 -10.33 -14.35 -14.02
C VAL A 221 -11.39 -14.47 -15.11
N PRO A 222 -12.66 -14.66 -14.75
CA PRO A 222 -13.75 -14.67 -15.70
C PRO A 222 -13.92 -13.31 -16.40
N ASP A 223 -14.26 -13.32 -17.69
CA ASP A 223 -14.39 -12.09 -18.48
C ASP A 223 -15.43 -11.12 -17.90
N ASN A 224 -16.53 -11.63 -17.33
CA ASN A 224 -17.55 -10.79 -16.70
C ASN A 224 -17.03 -10.04 -15.45
N VAL A 225 -16.05 -10.60 -14.73
CA VAL A 225 -15.41 -9.94 -13.59
C VAL A 225 -14.46 -8.84 -14.07
N VAL A 226 -13.71 -9.10 -15.15
CA VAL A 226 -12.89 -8.07 -15.81
C VAL A 226 -13.76 -6.93 -16.33
N GLU A 227 -14.84 -7.26 -17.03
CA GLU A 227 -15.80 -6.30 -17.57
C GLU A 227 -16.42 -5.45 -16.46
N TYR A 228 -16.83 -6.07 -15.35
CA TYR A 228 -17.35 -5.35 -14.18
C TYR A 228 -16.32 -4.36 -13.62
N ALA A 229 -15.07 -4.76 -13.41
CA ALA A 229 -14.02 -3.87 -12.90
C ALA A 229 -13.72 -2.70 -13.86
N VAL A 230 -13.77 -2.93 -15.17
CA VAL A 230 -13.61 -1.88 -16.18
C VAL A 230 -14.82 -0.94 -16.20
N LYS A 231 -16.04 -1.46 -16.11
CA LYS A 231 -17.28 -0.66 -16.03
C LYS A 231 -17.30 0.20 -14.78
N LEU A 232 -16.97 -0.36 -13.62
CA LEU A 232 -16.87 0.37 -12.36
C LEU A 232 -15.85 1.51 -12.44
N VAL A 233 -14.68 1.28 -13.04
CA VAL A 233 -13.69 2.35 -13.20
C VAL A 233 -14.18 3.42 -14.18
N ASN A 234 -14.83 3.04 -15.28
CA ASN A 234 -15.42 4.01 -16.21
C ASN A 234 -16.54 4.83 -15.56
N SER A 235 -17.35 4.24 -14.68
CA SER A 235 -18.45 4.96 -14.02
C SER A 235 -17.95 6.03 -13.04
N THR A 236 -16.68 5.99 -12.61
CA THR A 236 -16.08 7.09 -11.83
C THR A 236 -15.76 8.34 -12.66
N ARG A 237 -15.79 8.27 -14.00
CA ARG A 237 -15.33 9.35 -14.88
C ARG A 237 -16.52 10.23 -15.28
N PRO A 238 -16.58 11.52 -14.88
CA PRO A 238 -17.75 12.37 -15.11
C PRO A 238 -18.04 12.63 -16.59
N ASN A 239 -17.01 12.63 -17.44
CA ASN A 239 -17.13 12.93 -18.87
C ASN A 239 -17.63 11.74 -19.73
N GLN A 240 -17.92 10.60 -19.11
CA GLN A 240 -18.43 9.44 -19.85
C GLN A 240 -19.96 9.53 -20.05
N PRO A 241 -20.49 9.10 -21.22
CA PRO A 241 -21.93 9.12 -21.47
C PRO A 241 -22.74 8.37 -20.40
N GLU A 242 -22.22 7.21 -19.97
CA GLU A 242 -22.85 6.31 -18.99
C GLU A 242 -22.62 6.73 -17.53
N ALA A 243 -21.89 7.82 -17.27
CA ALA A 243 -21.68 8.28 -15.90
C ALA A 243 -23.02 8.76 -15.29
N SER A 244 -23.25 8.37 -14.04
CA SER A 244 -24.44 8.76 -13.30
C SER A 244 -24.46 10.27 -13.06
N ASP A 245 -25.67 10.84 -12.91
CA ASP A 245 -25.82 12.27 -12.58
C ASP A 245 -25.08 12.63 -11.29
N PHE A 246 -25.04 11.71 -10.34
CA PHE A 246 -24.28 11.85 -9.11
C PHE A 246 -22.78 12.06 -9.37
N VAL A 247 -22.16 11.24 -10.21
CA VAL A 247 -20.72 11.40 -10.55
C VAL A 247 -20.48 12.69 -11.33
N LYS A 248 -21.34 12.99 -12.32
CA LYS A 248 -21.25 14.25 -13.10
C LYS A 248 -21.35 15.50 -12.22
N GLN A 249 -22.11 15.41 -11.12
CA GLN A 249 -22.34 16.52 -10.21
C GLN A 249 -21.23 16.70 -9.16
N PHE A 250 -20.55 15.64 -8.74
CA PHE A 250 -19.67 15.66 -7.55
C PHE A 250 -18.21 15.29 -7.81
N VAL A 251 -17.87 14.77 -8.99
CA VAL A 251 -16.52 14.32 -9.33
C VAL A 251 -15.94 15.18 -10.45
N ASP A 252 -14.76 15.76 -10.23
CA ASP A 252 -14.01 16.50 -11.26
C ASP A 252 -13.17 15.55 -12.12
N TRP A 253 -12.58 14.51 -11.51
CA TRP A 253 -11.74 13.55 -12.20
C TRP A 253 -11.88 12.13 -11.65
N GLY A 254 -12.03 11.15 -12.55
CA GLY A 254 -12.21 9.74 -12.21
C GLY A 254 -10.95 8.88 -12.39
N ALA A 255 -11.08 7.62 -12.03
CA ALA A 255 -9.96 6.69 -11.99
C ALA A 255 -9.45 6.26 -13.39
N GLY A 256 -8.13 6.13 -13.51
CA GLY A 256 -7.45 5.69 -14.74
C GLY A 256 -7.41 4.17 -14.92
N PRO A 257 -6.88 3.65 -16.05
CA PRO A 257 -6.81 2.21 -16.34
C PRO A 257 -6.03 1.37 -15.30
N ARG A 258 -5.07 1.99 -14.60
CA ARG A 258 -4.35 1.32 -13.50
C ARG A 258 -5.29 0.88 -12.37
N ALA A 259 -6.39 1.60 -12.14
CA ALA A 259 -7.39 1.19 -11.17
C ALA A 259 -8.00 -0.16 -11.54
N SER A 260 -8.35 -0.38 -12.81
CA SER A 260 -8.91 -1.66 -13.27
C SER A 260 -7.91 -2.81 -13.10
N GLN A 261 -6.63 -2.57 -13.41
CA GLN A 261 -5.56 -3.56 -13.19
C GLN A 261 -5.41 -3.91 -11.70
N ASN A 262 -5.39 -2.89 -10.85
CA ASN A 262 -5.25 -3.07 -9.41
C ASN A 262 -6.46 -3.76 -8.78
N LEU A 263 -7.69 -3.42 -9.21
CA LEU A 263 -8.92 -4.09 -8.79
C LEU A 263 -8.85 -5.58 -9.07
N ILE A 264 -8.43 -5.96 -10.29
CA ILE A 264 -8.33 -7.38 -10.66
C ILE A 264 -7.22 -8.08 -9.87
N LEU A 265 -6.03 -7.48 -9.74
CA LEU A 265 -4.93 -8.10 -8.98
C LEU A 265 -5.30 -8.28 -7.50
N ALA A 266 -5.91 -7.27 -6.88
CA ALA A 266 -6.37 -7.36 -5.50
C ALA A 266 -7.52 -8.37 -5.36
N ALA A 267 -8.49 -8.40 -6.28
CA ALA A 267 -9.58 -9.37 -6.26
C ALA A 267 -9.05 -10.81 -6.37
N LYS A 268 -8.06 -11.07 -7.24
CA LYS A 268 -7.38 -12.39 -7.30
C LYS A 268 -6.75 -12.78 -5.96
N ALA A 269 -6.03 -11.86 -5.33
CA ALA A 269 -5.40 -12.11 -4.03
C ALA A 269 -6.45 -12.31 -2.93
N ASN A 270 -7.51 -11.49 -2.90
CA ASN A 270 -8.62 -11.61 -1.96
C ASN A 270 -9.34 -12.94 -2.11
N ALA A 271 -9.66 -13.34 -3.34
CA ALA A 271 -10.27 -14.62 -3.66
C ALA A 271 -9.40 -15.78 -3.16
N ALA A 272 -8.09 -15.76 -3.44
CA ALA A 272 -7.15 -16.78 -2.99
C ALA A 272 -7.11 -16.91 -1.46
N LEU A 273 -7.08 -15.80 -0.73
CA LEU A 273 -7.10 -15.80 0.74
C LEU A 273 -8.42 -16.29 1.33
N ASN A 274 -9.52 -16.19 0.57
CA ASN A 274 -10.84 -16.72 0.89
C ASN A 274 -11.09 -18.13 0.32
N GLU A 275 -10.03 -18.89 0.03
CA GLU A 275 -10.07 -20.26 -0.51
C GLU A 275 -10.74 -20.41 -1.89
N LYS A 276 -10.96 -19.30 -2.61
CA LYS A 276 -11.47 -19.33 -3.98
C LYS A 276 -10.31 -19.46 -4.98
N PHE A 277 -10.52 -20.24 -6.04
CA PHE A 277 -9.54 -20.45 -7.12
C PHE A 277 -9.71 -19.50 -8.31
N SER A 278 -10.72 -18.63 -8.24
CA SER A 278 -11.07 -17.62 -9.23
C SER A 278 -11.86 -16.53 -8.51
N PRO A 279 -11.61 -15.24 -8.76
CA PRO A 279 -12.38 -14.16 -8.16
C PRO A 279 -13.77 -14.06 -8.77
N ASP A 280 -14.70 -13.52 -7.99
CA ASP A 280 -16.01 -13.07 -8.44
C ASP A 280 -16.16 -11.54 -8.30
N ILE A 281 -17.35 -11.01 -8.59
CA ILE A 281 -17.64 -9.57 -8.50
C ILE A 281 -17.56 -9.07 -7.05
N GLU A 282 -17.91 -9.90 -6.07
CA GLU A 282 -17.84 -9.50 -4.65
C GLU A 282 -16.40 -9.32 -4.19
N ASP A 283 -15.46 -10.11 -4.73
CA ASP A 283 -14.02 -9.91 -4.52
C ASP A 283 -13.50 -8.59 -5.12
N VAL A 284 -14.13 -8.08 -6.20
CA VAL A 284 -13.81 -6.76 -6.75
C VAL A 284 -14.38 -5.66 -5.85
N LYS A 285 -15.64 -5.80 -5.42
CA LYS A 285 -16.29 -4.81 -4.54
C LYS A 285 -15.58 -4.66 -3.20
N SER A 286 -15.14 -5.76 -2.59
CA SER A 286 -14.47 -5.74 -1.28
C SER A 286 -13.18 -4.91 -1.26
N VAL A 287 -12.42 -4.91 -2.36
CA VAL A 287 -11.16 -4.18 -2.49
C VAL A 287 -11.32 -2.78 -3.11
N SER A 288 -12.52 -2.45 -3.58
CA SER A 288 -12.77 -1.24 -4.40
C SER A 288 -12.52 0.05 -3.65
N ILE A 289 -12.95 0.15 -2.38
CA ILE A 289 -12.80 1.38 -1.58
C ILE A 289 -11.33 1.76 -1.46
N GLY A 290 -10.48 0.81 -1.03
CA GLY A 290 -9.05 1.08 -0.84
C GLY A 290 -8.31 1.37 -2.14
N ILE A 291 -8.80 0.89 -3.30
CA ILE A 291 -8.16 1.12 -4.60
C ILE A 291 -8.63 2.43 -5.25
N LEU A 292 -9.90 2.79 -5.11
CA LEU A 292 -10.48 3.94 -5.82
C LEU A 292 -10.36 5.26 -5.04
N ARG A 293 -10.19 5.21 -3.71
CA ARG A 293 -10.21 6.38 -2.82
C ARG A 293 -9.29 7.53 -3.27
N HIS A 294 -8.03 7.24 -3.59
CA HIS A 294 -7.05 8.26 -4.03
C HIS A 294 -7.05 8.51 -5.55
N ARG A 295 -8.02 7.94 -6.26
CA ARG A 295 -8.15 8.03 -7.73
C ARG A 295 -9.40 8.77 -8.18
N ILE A 296 -10.18 9.30 -7.23
CA ILE A 296 -11.36 10.11 -7.47
C ILE A 296 -11.09 11.49 -6.89
N ILE A 297 -11.16 12.52 -7.72
CA ILE A 297 -11.04 13.90 -7.29
C ILE A 297 -12.45 14.48 -7.21
N LYS A 298 -12.85 14.85 -6.01
CA LYS A 298 -14.13 15.52 -5.75
C LYS A 298 -14.06 16.98 -6.17
N ASN A 299 -15.19 17.53 -6.54
CA ASN A 299 -15.31 18.96 -6.78
C ASN A 299 -15.69 19.72 -5.51
N TYR A 300 -15.60 21.05 -5.56
CA TYR A 300 -15.92 21.93 -4.43
C TYR A 300 -17.35 21.74 -3.90
N LYS A 301 -18.29 21.36 -4.77
CA LYS A 301 -19.67 21.09 -4.35
C LYS A 301 -19.75 19.86 -3.46
N ALA A 302 -19.05 18.79 -3.80
CA ALA A 302 -18.99 17.59 -2.96
C ALA A 302 -18.34 17.88 -1.59
N GLU A 303 -17.30 18.72 -1.57
CA GLU A 303 -16.68 19.18 -0.32
C GLU A 303 -17.67 19.98 0.55
N ALA A 304 -18.39 20.94 -0.05
CA ALA A 304 -19.38 21.76 0.64
C ALA A 304 -20.56 20.94 1.20
N GLU A 305 -20.96 19.88 0.50
CA GLU A 305 -22.01 18.95 0.93
C GLU A 305 -21.50 17.84 1.86
N GLY A 306 -20.19 17.81 2.17
CA GLY A 306 -19.59 16.83 3.06
C GLY A 306 -19.56 15.40 2.50
N ILE A 307 -19.63 15.24 1.18
CA ILE A 307 -19.60 13.94 0.50
C ILE A 307 -18.18 13.40 0.52
N SER A 308 -18.00 12.18 1.05
CA SER A 308 -16.70 11.51 1.03
C SER A 308 -16.47 10.72 -0.26
N GLU A 309 -15.20 10.45 -0.56
CA GLU A 309 -14.78 9.55 -1.63
C GLU A 309 -15.37 8.15 -1.41
N GLU A 310 -15.48 7.73 -0.14
CA GLU A 310 -16.08 6.47 0.23
C GLU A 310 -17.58 6.42 -0.10
N ASP A 311 -18.33 7.50 0.14
CA ASP A 311 -19.74 7.59 -0.24
C ASP A 311 -19.93 7.48 -1.76
N ILE A 312 -19.06 8.16 -2.52
CA ILE A 312 -19.08 8.09 -3.98
C ILE A 312 -18.81 6.66 -4.46
N ILE A 313 -17.79 6.00 -3.92
CA ILE A 313 -17.44 4.63 -4.31
C ILE A 313 -18.58 3.68 -3.93
N ARG A 314 -19.12 3.76 -2.72
CA ARG A 314 -20.25 2.91 -2.26
C ARG A 314 -21.49 3.08 -3.12
N LYS A 315 -21.75 4.29 -3.64
CA LYS A 315 -22.87 4.53 -4.55
C LYS A 315 -22.71 3.87 -5.92
N LEU A 316 -21.48 3.56 -6.33
CA LEU A 316 -21.14 2.95 -7.61
C LEU A 316 -21.08 1.41 -7.58
N LEU A 317 -20.99 0.80 -6.40
CA LEU A 317 -20.92 -0.67 -6.22
C LEU A 317 -22.30 -1.32 -6.26
#